data_AF-A0A139CWJ7-F1
#
_entry.id   AF-A0A139CWJ7-F1
#
_cell.length_a   1.000
_cell.length_b   1.000
_cell.length_c   1.000
_cell.angle_alpha   90.00
_cell.angle_beta   90.00
_cell.angle_gamma   90.00
#
_symmetry.space_group_name_H-M   'P 1'
#
loop_
_entity.id
_entity.type
_entity.pdbx_description
1 polymer ?
#
loop_
_entity_poly.entity_id
_entity_poly.type
_entity_poly.pdbx_seq_one_letter_code
_entity_poly.pdbx_strand_id
1 'polypeptide(L)'
;MSQKELALATGYSEARISQLLNQEKLSDTFLKSVVNVLNSKRLQLLVDGDTTNSIYFDRVRIDLNISMMRLKKECLELIEAIEEVEELQTGNVTNVSHCNSKQEKAFYYVLGQAKDVNHCCEHFDIAADDAGFDLDKRDNETTLKYLKNKYCSPYTTKDTRSGKASVSM
;
A
#
# COMPACT_ATOMS: atom_id res chain seq x y z
N MET A 1 17.77 14.68 9.12
CA MET A 1 17.25 15.06 10.45
C MET A 1 18.32 14.76 11.49
N SER A 2 18.62 15.69 12.38
CA SER A 2 19.54 15.54 13.52
C SER A 2 18.88 14.79 14.68
N GLN A 3 19.68 14.28 15.64
CA GLN A 3 19.15 13.62 16.85
C GLN A 3 18.25 14.56 17.67
N LYS A 4 18.61 15.84 17.74
CA LYS A 4 17.83 16.88 18.40
C LYS A 4 16.47 17.12 17.73
N GLU A 5 16.44 17.19 16.41
CA GLU A 5 15.18 17.32 15.65
C GLU A 5 14.28 16.08 15.80
N LEU A 6 14.89 14.89 15.77
CA LEU A 6 14.16 13.64 15.96
C LEU A 6 13.58 13.53 17.37
N ALA A 7 14.32 13.98 18.40
CA ALA A 7 13.87 14.01 19.79
C ALA A 7 12.63 14.91 19.94
N LEU A 8 12.67 16.10 19.35
CA LEU A 8 11.53 17.02 19.35
C LEU A 8 10.30 16.44 18.66
N ALA A 9 10.48 15.77 17.51
CA ALA A 9 9.37 15.26 16.71
C ALA A 9 8.75 13.96 17.27
N THR A 10 9.53 13.14 17.98
CA THR A 10 9.07 11.87 18.57
C THR A 10 8.65 11.99 20.04
N GLY A 11 9.02 13.08 20.72
CA GLY A 11 8.78 13.30 22.15
C GLY A 11 9.75 12.56 23.09
N TYR A 12 10.77 11.88 22.54
CA TYR A 12 11.86 11.30 23.34
C TYR A 12 12.91 12.36 23.69
N SER A 13 13.65 12.16 24.78
CA SER A 13 14.82 13.00 25.06
C SER A 13 15.98 12.66 24.11
N GLU A 14 16.83 13.63 23.82
CA GLU A 14 18.01 13.44 22.96
C GLU A 14 18.95 12.35 23.52
N ALA A 15 19.13 12.31 24.85
CA ALA A 15 19.86 11.24 25.53
C ALA A 15 19.22 9.86 25.33
N ARG A 16 17.88 9.78 25.34
CA ARG A 16 17.15 8.53 25.09
C ARG A 16 17.29 8.07 23.64
N ILE A 17 17.24 8.98 22.67
CA ILE A 17 17.51 8.67 21.27
C ILE A 17 18.93 8.15 21.09
N SER A 18 19.92 8.83 21.66
CA SER A 18 21.31 8.39 21.60
C SER A 18 21.52 7.00 22.20
N GLN A 19 20.89 6.70 23.34
CA GLN A 19 20.91 5.34 23.91
C GLN A 19 20.30 4.31 22.98
N LEU A 20 19.13 4.60 22.40
CA LEU A 20 18.40 3.65 21.56
C LEU A 20 19.17 3.36 20.26
N LEU A 21 19.75 4.38 19.61
CA LEU A 21 20.56 4.20 18.39
C LEU A 21 21.78 3.29 18.59
N ASN A 22 22.25 3.11 19.82
CA ASN A 22 23.38 2.25 20.16
C ASN A 22 22.95 0.82 20.60
N GLN A 23 21.66 0.49 20.54
CA GLN A 23 21.17 -0.85 20.84
C GLN A 23 21.16 -1.72 19.58
N GLU A 24 21.59 -2.98 19.69
CA GLU A 24 21.45 -3.96 18.59
C GLU A 24 19.99 -4.24 18.23
N LYS A 25 19.06 -4.07 19.18
CA LYS A 25 17.64 -4.30 18.98
C LYS A 25 16.82 -3.15 19.56
N LEU A 26 16.08 -2.48 18.68
CA LEU A 26 15.15 -1.41 19.03
C LEU A 26 13.77 -1.98 19.35
N SER A 27 13.02 -1.32 20.23
CA SER A 27 11.61 -1.66 20.46
C SER A 27 10.72 -1.21 19.30
N ASP A 28 9.73 -2.02 18.92
CA ASP A 28 8.79 -1.71 17.83
C ASP A 28 8.06 -0.38 18.02
N THR A 29 7.70 -0.03 19.26
CA THR A 29 7.05 1.25 19.57
C THR A 29 7.93 2.45 19.21
N PHE A 30 9.24 2.34 19.46
CA PHE A 30 10.20 3.37 19.10
C PHE A 30 10.39 3.42 17.57
N LEU A 31 10.55 2.27 16.92
CA LEU A 31 10.68 2.19 15.46
C LEU A 31 9.47 2.82 14.77
N LYS A 32 8.23 2.46 15.16
CA LYS A 32 7.02 3.05 14.59
C LYS A 32 6.94 4.56 14.80
N SER A 33 7.32 5.05 15.98
CA SER A 33 7.35 6.49 16.26
C SER A 33 8.35 7.23 15.38
N VAL A 34 9.57 6.70 15.23
CA VAL A 34 10.61 7.27 14.36
C VAL A 34 10.18 7.26 12.89
N VAL A 35 9.64 6.13 12.44
CA VAL A 35 9.22 5.95 11.04
C VAL A 35 8.03 6.85 10.67
N ASN A 36 7.07 7.04 11.58
CA ASN A 36 5.99 8.00 11.40
C ASN A 36 6.51 9.45 11.27
N VAL A 37 7.52 9.81 12.05
CA VAL A 37 8.14 11.15 12.01
C VAL A 37 8.94 11.36 10.73
N LEU A 38 9.68 10.34 10.29
CA LEU A 38 10.46 10.40 9.05
C LEU A 38 9.58 10.35 7.79
N ASN A 39 8.30 10.00 7.95
CA ASN A 39 7.31 9.90 6.88
C ASN A 39 7.82 9.12 5.64
N SER A 40 8.66 8.12 5.86
CA SER A 40 9.23 7.29 4.80
C SER A 40 8.39 6.04 4.61
N LYS A 41 7.72 5.91 3.46
CA LYS A 41 6.94 4.72 3.10
C LYS A 41 7.78 3.45 3.14
N ARG A 42 9.05 3.55 2.71
CA ARG A 42 10.02 2.45 2.79
C ARG A 42 10.27 2.00 4.23
N LEU A 43 10.48 2.94 5.15
CA LEU A 43 10.66 2.59 6.56
C LEU A 43 9.38 2.08 7.21
N GLN A 44 8.20 2.59 6.80
CA GLN A 44 6.89 2.08 7.22
C GLN A 44 6.73 0.62 6.84
N LEU A 45 7.04 0.27 5.59
CA LEU A 45 7.03 -1.12 5.12
C LEU A 45 8.03 -2.01 5.87
N LEU A 46 9.22 -1.49 6.22
CA LEU A 46 10.21 -2.23 7.01
C LEU A 46 9.76 -2.52 8.45
N VAL A 47 9.01 -1.61 9.06
CA VAL A 47 8.60 -1.72 10.48
C VAL A 47 7.25 -2.41 10.64
N ASP A 48 6.28 -2.11 9.79
CA ASP A 48 4.93 -2.67 9.89
C ASP A 48 4.79 -3.99 9.11
N GLY A 49 5.72 -4.26 8.19
CA GLY A 49 5.58 -5.34 7.23
C GLY A 49 4.49 -5.03 6.19
N ASP A 50 4.50 -5.77 5.10
CA ASP A 50 3.43 -5.75 4.13
C ASP A 50 2.24 -6.61 4.63
N THR A 51 1.01 -6.26 4.27
CA THR A 51 -0.26 -6.86 4.72
C THR A 51 -0.52 -8.28 4.20
N THR A 52 0.54 -9.01 3.82
CA THR A 52 0.46 -10.46 3.59
C THR A 52 1.51 -11.20 4.39
N ASN A 53 1.04 -11.79 5.50
CA ASN A 53 1.73 -12.83 6.24
C ASN A 53 3.14 -12.51 6.73
N SER A 54 3.46 -11.24 7.02
CA SER A 54 4.74 -10.89 7.65
C SER A 54 5.95 -11.39 6.85
N ILE A 55 5.79 -11.61 5.53
CA ILE A 55 6.86 -12.12 4.67
C ILE A 55 7.66 -10.92 4.19
N TYR A 56 8.84 -10.77 4.77
CA TYR A 56 9.79 -9.77 4.38
C TYR A 56 10.40 -10.12 3.00
N PHE A 57 10.06 -9.35 1.97
CA PHE A 57 10.73 -9.41 0.67
C PHE A 57 12.05 -8.60 0.69
N ASP A 58 12.91 -8.82 1.69
CA ASP A 58 14.24 -8.19 1.87
C ASP A 58 15.12 -8.18 0.62
N ARG A 59 14.97 -9.23 -0.20
CA ARG A 59 15.82 -9.48 -1.37
C ARG A 59 15.25 -8.90 -2.65
N VAL A 60 14.08 -8.26 -2.59
CA VAL A 60 13.50 -7.64 -3.77
C VAL A 60 14.11 -6.27 -3.93
N ARG A 61 14.95 -6.13 -4.96
CA ARG A 61 15.45 -4.83 -5.38
C ARG A 61 14.25 -3.97 -5.80
N ILE A 62 13.95 -2.96 -4.97
CA ILE A 62 12.96 -1.92 -5.26
C ILE A 62 13.64 -0.88 -6.13
N ASP A 63 13.36 -0.95 -7.42
CA ASP A 63 13.84 -0.06 -8.48
C ASP A 63 12.64 0.23 -9.38
N LEU A 64 12.52 1.44 -9.90
CA LEU A 64 11.32 1.85 -10.63
C LEU A 64 11.02 0.93 -11.82
N ASN A 65 12.05 0.59 -12.60
CA ASN A 65 11.88 -0.26 -13.78
C ASN A 65 11.56 -1.70 -13.39
N ILE A 66 12.23 -2.23 -12.37
CA ILE A 66 12.01 -3.61 -11.90
C ILE A 66 10.59 -3.75 -11.32
N SER A 67 10.17 -2.77 -10.51
CA SER A 67 8.85 -2.75 -9.88
C SER A 67 7.75 -2.61 -10.93
N MET A 68 7.95 -1.76 -11.94
CA MET A 68 7.01 -1.62 -13.06
C MET A 68 6.89 -2.91 -13.89
N MET A 69 8.00 -3.58 -14.18
CA MET A 69 8.00 -4.84 -14.94
C MET A 69 7.30 -5.97 -14.16
N ARG A 70 7.49 -6.02 -12.84
CA ARG A 70 6.78 -6.97 -11.97
C ARG A 70 5.29 -6.66 -11.90
N LEU A 71 4.92 -5.41 -11.66
CA LEU A 71 3.53 -4.99 -11.68
C LEU A 71 2.84 -5.38 -12.99
N LYS A 72 3.50 -5.19 -14.13
CA LYS A 72 3.00 -5.64 -15.43
C LYS A 72 2.75 -7.15 -15.47
N LYS A 73 3.70 -7.96 -14.99
CA LYS A 73 3.59 -9.42 -14.96
C LYS A 73 2.38 -9.86 -14.11
N GLU A 74 2.29 -9.39 -12.87
CA GLU A 74 1.22 -9.77 -11.95
C GLU A 74 -0.15 -9.28 -12.45
N CYS A 75 -0.23 -8.12 -13.11
CA CYS A 75 -1.46 -7.68 -13.77
C CYS A 75 -1.90 -8.62 -14.90
N LEU A 76 -0.96 -9.20 -15.66
CA LEU A 76 -1.30 -10.17 -16.71
C LEU A 76 -1.79 -11.48 -16.09
N GLU A 77 -1.15 -11.96 -15.03
CA GLU A 77 -1.59 -13.17 -14.31
C GLU A 77 -2.98 -12.98 -13.67
N LEU A 78 -3.28 -11.79 -13.15
CA LEU A 78 -4.63 -11.44 -12.70
C LEU A 78 -5.65 -11.43 -13.84
N ILE A 79 -5.30 -10.88 -15.01
CA ILE A 79 -6.20 -10.88 -16.18
C ILE A 79 -6.51 -12.33 -16.60
N GLU A 80 -5.49 -13.18 -16.72
CA GLU A 80 -5.66 -14.60 -17.05
C GLU A 80 -6.56 -15.32 -16.02
N ALA A 81 -6.38 -15.03 -14.73
CA ALA A 81 -7.22 -15.59 -13.67
C ALA A 81 -8.68 -15.12 -13.76
N ILE A 82 -8.93 -13.86 -14.13
CA ILE A 82 -10.28 -13.32 -14.34
C ILE A 82 -10.94 -13.98 -15.55
N GLU A 83 -10.23 -14.11 -16.66
CA GLU A 83 -10.72 -14.77 -17.87
C GLU A 83 -11.12 -16.23 -17.58
N GLU A 84 -10.34 -16.96 -16.78
CA GLU A 84 -10.70 -18.33 -16.35
C GLU A 84 -12.04 -18.34 -15.59
N VAL A 85 -12.30 -17.37 -14.73
CA VAL A 85 -13.58 -17.26 -14.01
C VAL A 85 -14.74 -16.94 -14.96
N GLU A 86 -14.54 -16.06 -15.94
CA GLU A 86 -15.57 -15.71 -16.93
C GLU A 86 -15.99 -16.93 -17.77
N GLU A 87 -15.03 -17.78 -18.15
CA GLU A 87 -15.28 -19.04 -18.87
C GLU A 87 -16.15 -20.03 -18.09
N LEU A 88 -16.16 -19.95 -16.75
CA LEU A 88 -16.98 -20.82 -15.90
C LEU A 88 -18.48 -20.44 -15.90
N GLN A 89 -18.89 -19.45 -16.71
CA GLN A 89 -20.28 -18.97 -16.82
C GLN A 89 -20.91 -18.71 -15.44
N THR A 90 -20.21 -17.95 -14.59
CA THR A 90 -20.55 -17.82 -13.16
C THR A 90 -21.92 -17.22 -12.87
N GLY A 91 -22.61 -16.60 -13.84
CA GLY A 91 -23.83 -15.87 -13.58
C GLY A 91 -23.62 -14.76 -12.52
N ASN A 92 -24.69 -14.24 -11.95
CA ASN A 92 -24.60 -13.21 -10.90
C ASN A 92 -24.34 -13.87 -9.53
N VAL A 93 -23.08 -14.18 -9.25
CA VAL A 93 -22.65 -14.62 -7.92
C VAL A 93 -22.61 -13.42 -6.97
N THR A 94 -23.51 -13.36 -6.02
CA THR A 94 -23.53 -12.36 -4.93
C THR A 94 -23.13 -12.94 -3.57
N ASN A 95 -23.00 -14.26 -3.47
CA ASN A 95 -22.62 -14.99 -2.25
C ASN A 95 -21.83 -16.25 -2.60
N VAL A 96 -20.80 -16.59 -1.81
CA VAL A 96 -20.02 -17.83 -1.91
C VAL A 96 -20.91 -19.08 -1.89
N SER A 97 -22.02 -19.08 -1.15
CA SER A 97 -22.94 -20.22 -1.10
C SER A 97 -23.60 -20.54 -2.44
N HIS A 98 -23.53 -19.63 -3.42
CA HIS A 98 -24.03 -19.86 -4.78
C HIS A 98 -22.97 -20.46 -5.72
N CYS A 99 -21.73 -20.56 -5.27
CA CYS A 99 -20.64 -21.15 -6.03
C CYS A 99 -20.59 -22.66 -5.83
N ASN A 100 -20.34 -23.39 -6.92
CA ASN A 100 -19.79 -24.73 -6.80
C ASN A 100 -18.30 -24.69 -6.44
N SER A 101 -17.73 -25.82 -6.04
CA SER A 101 -16.33 -25.91 -5.61
C SER A 101 -15.32 -25.47 -6.67
N LYS A 102 -15.64 -25.59 -7.97
CA LYS A 102 -14.76 -25.15 -9.06
C LYS A 102 -14.75 -23.62 -9.16
N GLN A 103 -15.93 -23.02 -9.11
CA GLN A 103 -16.09 -21.55 -9.12
C GLN A 103 -15.47 -20.91 -7.88
N GLU A 104 -15.71 -21.49 -6.70
CA GLU A 104 -15.13 -20.98 -5.45
C GLU A 104 -13.59 -20.97 -5.49
N LYS A 105 -12.97 -22.05 -5.96
CA LYS A 105 -11.50 -22.11 -6.14
C LYS A 105 -10.99 -21.06 -7.12
N ALA A 106 -11.68 -20.86 -8.24
CA ALA A 106 -11.29 -19.88 -9.25
C ALA A 106 -11.41 -18.45 -8.70
N PHE A 107 -12.48 -18.13 -7.96
CA PHE A 107 -12.61 -16.84 -7.26
C PHE A 107 -11.51 -16.63 -6.23
N TYR A 108 -11.16 -17.64 -5.41
CA TYR A 108 -10.04 -17.52 -4.47
C TYR A 108 -8.70 -17.32 -5.18
N TYR A 109 -8.51 -17.94 -6.34
CA TYR A 109 -7.31 -17.72 -7.15
C TYR A 109 -7.22 -16.26 -7.63
N VAL A 110 -8.31 -15.70 -8.17
CA VAL A 110 -8.39 -14.27 -8.53
C VAL A 110 -8.11 -13.35 -7.33
N LEU A 111 -8.68 -13.65 -6.16
CA LEU A 111 -8.42 -12.87 -4.94
C LEU A 111 -6.95 -12.91 -4.53
N GLY A 112 -6.27 -14.04 -4.73
CA GLY A 112 -4.82 -14.17 -4.54
C GLY A 112 -4.04 -13.28 -5.50
N GLN A 113 -4.32 -13.38 -6.80
CA GLN A 113 -3.65 -12.58 -7.83
C GLN A 113 -3.88 -11.06 -7.62
N ALA A 114 -5.10 -10.66 -7.22
CA ALA A 114 -5.40 -9.26 -6.91
C ALA A 114 -4.57 -8.74 -5.74
N LYS A 115 -4.26 -9.61 -4.76
CA LYS A 115 -3.39 -9.28 -3.65
C LYS A 115 -1.94 -9.07 -4.10
N ASP A 116 -1.45 -9.92 -4.98
CA ASP A 116 -0.09 -9.82 -5.53
C ASP A 116 0.10 -8.53 -6.37
N VAL A 117 -0.93 -8.13 -7.12
CA VAL A 117 -0.97 -6.83 -7.81
C VAL A 117 -0.92 -5.67 -6.82
N ASN A 118 -1.68 -5.73 -5.73
CA ASN A 118 -1.66 -4.68 -4.71
C ASN A 118 -0.25 -4.46 -4.13
N HIS A 119 0.47 -5.54 -3.84
CA HIS A 119 1.86 -5.46 -3.37
C HIS A 119 2.80 -4.85 -4.38
N CYS A 120 2.63 -5.21 -5.65
CA CYS A 120 3.45 -4.62 -6.71
C CYS A 120 3.18 -3.12 -6.87
N CYS A 121 1.95 -2.66 -6.65
CA CYS A 121 1.62 -1.23 -6.59
C CYS A 121 2.35 -0.55 -5.42
N GLU A 122 2.38 -1.15 -4.23
CA GLU A 122 3.10 -0.59 -3.08
C GLU A 122 4.61 -0.47 -3.34
N HIS A 123 5.22 -1.51 -3.92
CA HIS A 123 6.63 -1.47 -4.32
C HIS A 123 6.90 -0.42 -5.40
N PHE A 124 6.00 -0.26 -6.37
CA PHE A 124 6.12 0.75 -7.41
C PHE A 124 6.03 2.17 -6.82
N ASP A 125 5.10 2.40 -5.87
CA ASP A 125 4.96 3.65 -5.15
C ASP A 125 6.22 4.01 -4.37
N ILE A 126 6.80 3.05 -3.65
CA ILE A 126 8.07 3.25 -2.94
C ILE A 126 9.18 3.60 -3.93
N ALA A 127 9.29 2.87 -5.04
CA ALA A 127 10.31 3.13 -6.05
C ALA A 127 10.14 4.50 -6.73
N ALA A 128 8.89 4.95 -6.92
CA ALA A 128 8.58 6.26 -7.48
C ALA A 128 8.90 7.39 -6.50
N ASP A 129 8.56 7.22 -5.22
CA ASP A 129 8.94 8.16 -4.15
C ASP A 129 10.47 8.28 -4.03
N ASP A 130 11.19 7.15 -4.00
CA ASP A 130 12.66 7.09 -3.97
C ASP A 130 13.28 7.77 -5.22
N ALA A 131 12.57 7.76 -6.36
CA ALA A 131 12.97 8.45 -7.59
C ALA A 131 12.56 9.95 -7.65
N GLY A 132 11.86 10.46 -6.62
CA GLY A 132 11.46 11.86 -6.49
C GLY A 132 10.14 12.23 -7.17
N PHE A 133 9.27 11.27 -7.47
CA PHE A 133 7.93 11.57 -7.98
C PHE A 133 7.01 12.06 -6.86
N ASP A 134 6.18 13.07 -7.17
CA ASP A 134 5.20 13.63 -6.24
C ASP A 134 3.93 12.76 -6.16
N LEU A 135 3.87 11.89 -5.15
CA LEU A 135 2.74 10.98 -4.95
C LEU A 135 1.48 11.70 -4.46
N ASP A 136 1.60 12.83 -3.74
CA ASP A 136 0.46 13.61 -3.29
C ASP A 136 -0.26 14.25 -4.48
N LYS A 137 0.50 14.76 -5.46
CA LYS A 137 -0.05 15.26 -6.72
C LYS A 137 -0.82 14.17 -7.47
N ARG A 138 -0.24 12.97 -7.60
CA ARG A 138 -0.90 11.81 -8.25
C ARG A 138 -2.22 11.45 -7.56
N ASP A 139 -2.24 11.41 -6.22
CA ASP A 139 -3.43 11.05 -5.45
C ASP A 139 -4.55 12.09 -5.61
N ASN A 140 -4.20 13.37 -5.68
CA ASN A 140 -5.14 14.45 -5.98
C ASN A 140 -5.74 14.31 -7.40
N GLU A 141 -4.91 14.09 -8.41
CA GLU A 141 -5.36 13.85 -9.79
C GLU A 141 -6.28 12.62 -9.90
N THR A 142 -5.97 11.57 -9.13
CA THR A 142 -6.75 10.33 -9.08
C THR A 142 -8.12 10.56 -8.43
N THR A 143 -8.16 11.33 -7.33
CA THR A 143 -9.41 11.73 -6.67
C THR A 143 -10.33 12.50 -7.63
N LEU A 144 -9.77 13.46 -8.38
CA LEU A 144 -10.53 14.22 -9.39
C LEU A 144 -11.06 13.30 -10.50
N LYS A 145 -10.27 12.33 -10.96
CA LYS A 145 -10.70 11.32 -11.93
C LYS A 145 -11.88 10.49 -11.40
N TYR A 146 -11.84 10.05 -10.15
CA TYR A 146 -12.92 9.26 -9.55
C TYR A 146 -14.21 10.05 -9.36
N LEU A 147 -14.11 11.31 -8.95
CA LEU A 147 -15.25 12.23 -8.87
C LEU A 147 -15.89 12.42 -10.26
N LYS A 148 -15.08 12.67 -11.29
CA LYS A 148 -15.55 12.82 -12.68
C LYS A 148 -16.29 11.57 -13.18
N ASN A 149 -15.79 10.39 -12.83
CA ASN A 149 -16.35 9.11 -13.24
C ASN A 149 -17.51 8.63 -12.33
N LYS A 150 -17.90 9.42 -11.32
CA LYS A 150 -18.96 9.08 -10.36
C LYS A 150 -18.72 7.79 -9.59
N TYR A 151 -17.44 7.42 -9.38
CA TYR A 151 -17.07 6.30 -8.53
C TYR A 151 -17.21 6.64 -7.04
N CYS A 152 -17.16 7.92 -6.69
CA CYS A 152 -17.38 8.42 -5.34
C CYS A 152 -18.50 9.46 -5.31
N SER A 153 -19.22 9.51 -4.18
CA SER A 153 -20.19 10.57 -3.91
C SER A 153 -19.48 11.92 -3.84
N PRO A 154 -20.06 13.02 -4.37
CA PRO A 154 -19.50 14.36 -4.16
C PRO A 154 -19.48 14.77 -2.67
N TYR A 155 -20.15 14.00 -1.80
CA TYR A 155 -20.17 14.18 -0.35
C TYR A 155 -19.26 13.19 0.40
N THR A 156 -18.34 12.49 -0.27
CA THR A 156 -17.41 11.58 0.42
C THR A 156 -16.63 12.33 1.49
N THR A 157 -16.91 12.00 2.74
CA THR A 157 -16.07 12.32 3.90
C THR A 157 -14.94 11.30 3.90
N LYS A 158 -13.68 11.73 3.84
CA LYS A 158 -12.52 10.85 4.03
C LYS A 158 -12.70 10.12 5.37
N ASP A 159 -12.88 8.80 5.33
CA ASP A 159 -13.06 7.99 6.54
C ASP A 159 -11.78 7.95 7.40
N THR A 160 -10.62 8.31 6.81
CA THR A 160 -9.37 8.43 7.55
C THR A 160 -8.52 9.63 7.12
N ARG A 161 -8.18 10.45 8.13
CA ARG A 161 -7.29 11.62 8.20
C ARG A 161 -7.80 12.95 7.60
N SER A 162 -7.79 13.92 8.51
CA SER A 162 -8.20 15.32 8.41
C SER A 162 -7.67 16.04 7.18
N GLY A 163 -8.53 16.23 6.18
CA GLY A 163 -8.34 17.19 5.12
C GLY A 163 -9.70 17.64 4.63
N LYS A 164 -10.14 18.82 5.08
CA LYS A 164 -11.36 19.45 4.57
C LYS A 164 -11.12 19.80 3.10
N ALA A 165 -11.68 19.01 2.19
CA ALA A 165 -11.87 19.43 0.81
C ALA A 165 -13.26 20.08 0.72
N SER A 166 -13.31 21.40 0.65
CA SER A 166 -14.49 22.14 0.21
C SER A 166 -14.26 22.53 -1.25
N VAL A 167 -15.14 22.08 -2.14
CA VAL A 167 -15.24 22.63 -3.50
C VAL A 167 -16.54 23.42 -3.54
N SER A 168 -16.42 24.74 -3.71
CA SER A 168 -17.54 25.63 -3.99
C SER A 168 -18.03 25.42 -5.43
N MET A 169 -19.34 25.27 -5.60
CA MET A 169 -20.02 25.38 -6.89
C MET A 169 -20.01 26.82 -7.40
#